data_AF-A0A2P8W1S7-F1
#
_entry.id   AF-A0A2P8W1S7-F1
#
_cell.length_a   1.000
_cell.length_b   1.000
_cell.length_c   1.000
_cell.angle_alpha   90.00
_cell.angle_beta   90.00
_cell.angle_gamma   90.00
#
_symmetry.space_group_name_H-M   'P 1'
#
loop_
_entity.id
_entity.type
_entity.pdbx_description
1 polymer ?
#
loop_
_entity_poly.entity_id
_entity_poly.type
_entity_poly.pdbx_seq_one_letter_code
_entity_poly.pdbx_strand_id
1 'polypeptide(L)'
;ALKIDKSFITEMEETIESTGFMIAQSVIGLAHNLGVKVVAEGIETAKHLVWLRSFQCDYGQGYFFAKPLNAQQATALVQGQMGWSYVQSHPGSQPEERSLSHWR
;
A
#
# COMPACT_ATOMS: atom_id res chain seq x y z
N ALA A 1 -2.24 11.89 9.76
CA ALA A 1 -1.50 11.34 8.62
C ALA A 1 -2.10 11.93 7.34
N LEU A 2 -1.28 12.25 6.35
CA LEU A 2 -1.72 12.68 5.03
C LEU A 2 -1.98 11.43 4.18
N LYS A 3 -3.08 11.40 3.44
CA LYS A 3 -3.45 10.25 2.61
C LYS A 3 -3.28 10.61 1.14
N ILE A 4 -2.62 9.73 0.38
CA ILE A 4 -2.55 9.82 -1.08
C ILE A 4 -3.64 8.92 -1.64
N ASP A 5 -4.57 9.52 -2.37
CA ASP A 5 -5.71 8.82 -2.95
C ASP A 5 -5.29 7.76 -3.97
N LYS A 6 -6.12 6.71 -4.08
CA LYS A 6 -5.91 5.58 -5.01
C LYS A 6 -5.68 6.03 -6.45
N SER A 7 -6.37 7.07 -6.92
CA SER A 7 -6.26 7.55 -8.30
C SER A 7 -4.80 7.86 -8.69
N PHE A 8 -4.05 8.52 -7.82
CA PHE A 8 -2.63 8.81 -8.06
C PHE A 8 -1.75 7.58 -7.98
N ILE A 9 -2.07 6.64 -7.08
CA ILE A 9 -1.32 5.38 -6.97
C ILE A 9 -1.47 4.57 -8.24
N THR A 10 -2.70 4.39 -8.74
CA THR A 10 -2.99 3.64 -9.98
C THR A 10 -2.26 4.22 -11.20
N GLU A 11 -2.13 5.54 -11.32
CA GLU A 11 -1.43 6.18 -12.45
C GLU A 11 0.09 5.91 -12.44
N MET A 12 0.69 5.54 -11.29
CA MET A 12 2.12 5.22 -11.19
C MET A 12 2.55 3.98 -11.99
N GLU A 13 1.62 3.14 -12.42
CA GLU A 13 1.93 1.92 -13.17
C GLU A 13 2.42 2.19 -14.59
N GLU A 14 2.09 3.35 -15.16
CA GLU A 14 2.37 3.68 -16.56
C GLU A 14 3.86 3.97 -16.77
N THR A 15 4.38 5.05 -16.17
CA THR A 15 5.78 5.48 -16.30
C THR A 15 6.22 6.32 -15.07
N ILE A 16 7.52 6.55 -14.92
CA ILE A 16 8.07 7.48 -13.91
C ILE A 16 7.73 8.95 -14.21
N GLU A 17 7.23 9.25 -15.41
CA GLU A 17 6.83 10.59 -15.85
C GLU A 17 5.32 10.83 -15.67
N SER A 18 4.57 9.83 -15.18
CA SER A 18 3.15 9.96 -14.90
C SER A 18 2.87 11.01 -13.82
N THR A 19 1.71 11.65 -13.90
CA THR A 19 1.29 12.69 -12.94
C THR A 19 1.22 12.10 -11.54
N GLY A 20 0.63 10.90 -11.41
CA GLY A 20 0.55 10.17 -10.15
C GLY A 20 1.90 9.88 -9.51
N PHE A 21 2.93 9.51 -10.30
CA PHE A 21 4.28 9.29 -9.77
C PHE A 21 4.87 10.58 -9.19
N MET A 22 4.81 11.68 -9.95
CA MET A 22 5.33 12.98 -9.50
C MET A 22 4.58 13.51 -8.27
N ILE A 23 3.24 13.36 -8.25
CA ILE A 23 2.40 13.76 -7.12
C ILE A 23 2.74 12.93 -5.89
N ALA A 24 2.79 11.61 -6.01
CA ALA A 24 3.10 10.73 -4.88
C ALA A 24 4.46 11.08 -4.28
N GLN A 25 5.50 11.20 -5.11
CA GLN A 25 6.85 11.58 -4.66
C GLN A 25 6.86 12.95 -3.96
N SER A 26 6.24 13.96 -4.57
CA SER A 26 6.23 15.33 -4.05
C SER A 26 5.45 15.45 -2.74
N VAL A 27 4.28 14.81 -2.66
CA VAL A 27 3.43 14.81 -1.47
C VAL A 27 4.12 14.11 -0.30
N ILE A 28 4.80 12.99 -0.56
CA ILE A 28 5.58 12.30 0.48
C ILE A 28 6.70 13.19 1.00
N GLY A 29 7.50 13.78 0.11
CA GLY A 29 8.57 14.70 0.51
C GLY A 29 8.06 15.91 1.31
N LEU A 30 6.96 16.52 0.88
CA LEU A 30 6.34 17.63 1.60
C LEU A 30 5.85 17.20 3.00
N ALA A 31 5.17 16.06 3.11
CA ALA A 31 4.67 15.57 4.38
C ALA A 31 5.80 15.31 5.38
N HIS A 32 6.91 14.71 4.92
CA HIS A 32 8.09 14.48 5.75
C HIS A 32 8.73 15.79 6.23
N ASN A 33 8.82 16.81 5.36
CA ASN A 33 9.30 18.13 5.74
C ASN A 33 8.42 18.80 6.82
N LEU A 34 7.13 18.47 6.83
CA LEU A 34 6.18 18.96 7.84
C LEU A 34 6.08 18.04 9.08
N GLY A 35 6.86 16.96 9.15
CA GLY A 35 6.78 15.99 10.25
C GLY A 35 5.49 15.16 10.26
N VAL A 36 4.79 15.06 9.12
CA VAL A 36 3.52 14.35 8.98
C VAL A 36 3.75 12.99 8.31
N LYS A 37 3.17 11.94 8.90
CA LYS A 37 3.19 10.58 8.32
C LYS A 37 2.23 10.43 7.14
N VAL A 38 2.60 9.63 6.15
CA VAL A 38 1.82 9.41 4.91
C VAL A 38 1.24 8.00 4.84
N VAL A 39 -0.01 7.90 4.35
CA VAL A 39 -0.64 6.62 3.97
C VAL A 39 -0.94 6.66 2.47
N ALA A 40 -0.38 5.74 1.70
CA ALA A 40 -0.74 5.54 0.30
C ALA A 40 -1.93 4.56 0.18
N GLU A 41 -3.02 4.99 -0.46
CA GLU A 41 -4.21 4.17 -0.64
C GLU A 41 -4.27 3.52 -2.03
N GLY A 42 -4.85 2.33 -2.12
CA GLY A 42 -5.08 1.67 -3.41
C GLY A 42 -3.88 0.91 -3.97
N ILE A 43 -2.99 0.41 -3.11
CA ILE A 43 -1.87 -0.45 -3.54
C ILE A 43 -2.41 -1.80 -4.02
N GLU A 44 -2.19 -2.10 -5.31
CA GLU A 44 -2.70 -3.32 -5.95
C GLU A 44 -1.60 -4.20 -6.54
N THR A 45 -0.37 -3.68 -6.70
CA THR A 45 0.72 -4.40 -7.37
C THR A 45 2.06 -4.24 -6.64
N ALA A 46 2.98 -5.17 -6.89
CA ALA A 46 4.33 -5.10 -6.34
C ALA A 46 5.10 -3.84 -6.83
N LYS A 47 4.82 -3.37 -8.05
CA LYS A 47 5.41 -2.15 -8.61
C LYS A 47 5.04 -0.91 -7.79
N HIS A 48 3.78 -0.78 -7.36
CA HIS A 48 3.36 0.29 -6.43
C HIS A 48 4.21 0.27 -5.16
N LEU A 49 4.42 -0.90 -4.55
CA LEU A 49 5.23 -1.03 -3.34
C LEU A 49 6.68 -0.64 -3.56
N VAL A 50 7.30 -1.08 -4.66
CA VAL A 50 8.70 -0.74 -4.96
C VAL A 50 8.88 0.78 -5.01
N TRP A 51 7.99 1.49 -5.70
CA TRP A 51 8.06 2.94 -5.79
C TRP A 51 7.76 3.63 -4.47
N LEU A 52 6.67 3.27 -3.79
CA LEU A 52 6.31 3.88 -2.51
C LEU A 52 7.39 3.66 -1.44
N ARG A 53 8.08 2.51 -1.44
CA ARG A 53 9.26 2.29 -0.57
C ARG A 53 10.43 3.18 -0.97
N SER A 54 10.70 3.33 -2.26
CA SER A 54 11.79 4.20 -2.74
C SER A 54 11.57 5.67 -2.35
N PHE A 55 10.32 6.09 -2.22
CA PHE A 55 9.94 7.41 -1.71
C PHE A 55 9.86 7.49 -0.19
N GLN A 56 10.13 6.40 0.53
CA GLN A 56 10.04 6.30 1.99
C GLN A 56 8.63 6.56 2.53
N CYS A 57 7.57 6.19 1.77
CA CYS A 57 6.20 6.26 2.25
C CYS A 57 6.04 5.47 3.56
N ASP A 58 5.37 6.04 4.56
CA ASP A 58 5.31 5.45 5.90
C ASP A 58 4.37 4.24 5.97
N TYR A 59 3.20 4.32 5.35
CA TYR A 59 2.18 3.28 5.42
C TYR A 59 1.51 3.05 4.06
N GLY A 60 1.02 1.82 3.85
CA GLY A 60 0.31 1.44 2.64
C GLY A 60 -1.01 0.73 2.95
N GLN A 61 -2.04 1.01 2.16
CA GLN A 61 -3.33 0.33 2.19
C GLN A 61 -3.73 -0.06 0.77
N GLY A 62 -4.22 -1.28 0.59
CA GLY A 62 -4.77 -1.70 -0.70
C GLY A 62 -4.98 -3.21 -0.82
N TYR A 63 -5.59 -3.61 -1.92
CA TYR A 63 -5.97 -5.01 -2.16
C TYR A 63 -4.78 -5.94 -2.35
N PHE A 64 -3.59 -5.39 -2.60
CA PHE A 64 -2.35 -6.15 -2.57
C PHE A 64 -2.12 -6.83 -1.20
N PHE A 65 -2.56 -6.19 -0.11
CA PHE A 65 -2.48 -6.74 1.24
C PHE A 65 -3.75 -7.50 1.60
N ALA A 66 -4.90 -6.82 1.45
CA ALA A 66 -6.20 -7.32 1.89
C ALA A 66 -7.34 -6.64 1.14
N LYS A 67 -8.34 -7.42 0.75
CA LYS A 67 -9.69 -6.86 0.51
C LYS A 67 -10.32 -6.44 1.84
N PRO A 68 -11.37 -5.60 1.82
CA PRO A 68 -12.09 -5.22 3.04
C PRO A 68 -12.55 -6.46 3.80
N LEU A 69 -12.14 -6.55 5.06
CA LEU A 69 -12.45 -7.66 5.96
C LEU A 69 -13.68 -7.33 6.78
N ASN A 70 -14.49 -8.36 7.11
CA ASN A 70 -15.52 -8.18 8.13
C ASN A 70 -14.89 -8.04 9.53
N ALA A 71 -15.68 -7.63 10.52
CA ALA A 71 -15.19 -7.38 11.87
C ALA A 71 -14.47 -8.60 12.47
N GLN A 72 -15.02 -9.81 12.30
CA GLN A 72 -14.42 -11.04 12.83
C GLN A 72 -13.06 -11.34 12.20
N GLN A 73 -12.95 -11.24 10.88
CA GLN A 73 -11.69 -11.44 10.15
C GLN A 73 -10.65 -10.39 10.53
N ALA A 74 -11.05 -9.12 10.64
CA ALA A 74 -10.17 -8.03 11.06
C ALA A 74 -9.67 -8.26 12.50
N THR A 75 -10.54 -8.68 13.43
CA THR A 75 -10.15 -9.02 14.80
C THR A 75 -9.13 -10.16 14.81
N ALA A 76 -9.36 -11.23 14.05
CA ALA A 76 -8.42 -12.36 13.97
C ALA A 76 -7.05 -11.93 13.40
N LEU A 77 -7.03 -11.05 12.39
CA LEU A 77 -5.80 -10.51 11.81
C LEU A 77 -5.00 -9.69 12.83
N VAL A 78 -5.67 -8.77 13.54
CA VAL A 78 -5.03 -7.92 14.56
C VAL A 78 -4.54 -8.74 15.76
N GLN A 79 -5.25 -9.81 16.13
CA GLN A 79 -4.84 -10.73 17.20
C GLN A 79 -3.75 -11.71 16.77
N GLY A 80 -3.29 -11.67 15.51
CA GLY A 80 -2.30 -12.61 14.97
C GLY A 80 -2.81 -14.04 14.79
N GLN A 81 -4.12 -14.26 14.91
CA GLN A 81 -4.79 -15.54 14.70
C GLN A 81 -4.99 -15.83 13.20
N MET A 82 -4.92 -14.79 12.37
CA MET A 82 -4.95 -14.86 10.91
C MET A 82 -3.67 -14.24 10.35
N GLY A 83 -2.93 -14.99 9.54
CA GLY A 83 -1.71 -14.50 8.88
C GLY A 83 -2.02 -13.73 7.59
N TRP A 84 -1.12 -12.82 7.19
CA TRP A 84 -1.22 -12.08 5.92
C TRP A 84 -1.36 -12.98 4.69
N SER A 85 -0.75 -14.18 4.69
CA SER A 85 -0.91 -15.16 3.60
C SER A 85 -2.35 -15.67 3.44
N TYR A 86 -3.10 -15.79 4.53
CA TYR A 86 -4.53 -16.16 4.48
C TYR A 86 -5.38 -15.03 3.89
N VAL A 87 -5.02 -13.78 4.20
CA VAL A 87 -5.71 -12.61 3.69
C VAL A 87 -5.57 -12.50 2.16
N GLN A 88 -4.40 -12.86 1.63
CA GLN A 88 -4.10 -12.85 0.19
C GLN A 88 -4.71 -14.03 -0.60
N SER A 89 -5.09 -15.13 0.05
CA SER A 89 -5.61 -16.34 -0.60
C SER A 89 -7.13 -16.36 -0.85
N HIS A 90 -7.83 -15.24 -0.69
CA HIS A 90 -9.26 -15.15 -1.01
C HIS A 90 -9.49 -15.32 -2.54
N PRO A 91 -10.63 -15.86 -2.99
CA PRO A 91 -10.85 -16.14 -4.41
C PRO A 91 -10.77 -14.84 -5.23
N GLY A 92 -9.83 -14.78 -6.18
CA GLY A 92 -9.69 -13.69 -7.15
C GLY A 92 -8.35 -12.92 -7.13
N SER A 93 -7.33 -13.36 -6.41
CA SER A 93 -5.97 -12.79 -6.48
C SER A 93 -4.94 -13.88 -6.82
N GLN A 94 -4.27 -13.75 -7.97
CA GLN A 94 -3.10 -14.57 -8.30
C GLN A 94 -1.92 -14.13 -7.42
N PRO A 95 -1.15 -15.06 -6.82
CA PRO A 95 -0.01 -14.71 -6.00
C PRO A 95 1.25 -14.62 -6.85
N GLU A 96 1.93 -13.47 -6.85
CA GLU A 96 3.37 -13.42 -7.13
C GLU A 96 4.14 -13.24 -5.81
N GLU A 97 5.20 -14.02 -5.66
CA GLU A 97 5.85 -14.37 -4.39
C GLU A 97 6.56 -13.23 -3.64
N ARG A 98 6.16 -13.08 -2.38
CA ARG A 98 6.98 -12.97 -1.14
C ARG A 98 8.26 -12.10 -1.14
N SER A 99 8.12 -10.89 -0.58
CA SER A 99 8.91 -10.40 0.57
C SER A 99 8.18 -9.23 1.25
N LEU A 100 7.13 -9.55 2.02
CA LEU A 100 6.33 -8.56 2.76
C LEU A 100 6.67 -8.49 4.25
N SER A 101 7.64 -9.28 4.72
CA SER A 101 7.99 -9.40 6.14
C SER A 101 8.62 -8.15 6.77
N HIS A 102 8.71 -7.02 6.06
CA HIS A 102 9.36 -5.80 6.53
C HIS A 102 8.56 -4.51 6.31
N TRP A 103 7.29 -4.56 5.89
CA TRP A 103 6.46 -3.35 5.94
C TRP A 103 6.03 -3.10 7.39
N ARG A 104 6.47 -1.98 7.98
CA ARG A 104 5.87 -1.42 9.20
C ARG A 104 4.85 -0.37 8.82
#